data_AF-A0A851GIR8-F1
#
_entry.id   AF-A0A851GIR8-F1
#
_cell.length_a   1.000
_cell.length_b   1.000
_cell.length_c   1.000
_cell.angle_alpha   90.00
_cell.angle_beta   90.00
_cell.angle_gamma   90.00
#
_symmetry.space_group_name_H-M   'P 1'
#
loop_
_entity.id
_entity.type
_entity.pdbx_description
1 polymer ?
#
loop_
_entity_poly.entity_id
_entity_poly.type
_entity_poly.pdbx_seq_one_letter_code
_entity_poly.pdbx_strand_id
1 'polypeptide(L)' 'MILRRRITASTFCIAALMIACNAATAEENVKAPNIVYILADDQGYGEAGSFNPKSGIPTPLALILLHGV' A
#
# COMPACT_ATOMS: atom_id res chain seq x y z
N MET A 1 -14.29 54.76 10.50
CA MET A 1 -13.02 54.06 10.14
C MET A 1 -12.85 52.70 10.84
N ILE A 2 -13.27 52.56 12.10
CA ILE A 2 -13.11 51.32 12.91
C ILE A 2 -13.96 50.14 12.39
N LEU A 3 -15.22 50.38 11.98
CA LEU A 3 -16.12 49.33 11.51
C LEU A 3 -15.66 48.69 10.18
N ARG A 4 -15.16 49.51 9.24
CA ARG A 4 -14.60 49.03 7.97
C ARG A 4 -13.34 48.17 8.17
N ARG A 5 -12.47 48.54 9.13
CA ARG A 5 -11.27 47.76 9.51
C ARG A 5 -11.61 46.39 10.07
N ARG A 6 -12.69 46.25 10.83
CA ARG A 6 -13.17 44.97 11.40
C ARG A 6 -13.73 44.04 10.31
N ILE A 7 -14.44 44.60 9.32
CA ILE A 7 -14.99 43.85 8.19
C ILE A 7 -13.87 43.34 7.28
N THR A 8 -12.86 44.16 6.97
CA THR A 8 -11.68 43.74 6.19
C THR A 8 -10.84 42.69 6.91
N ALA A 9 -10.71 42.77 8.24
CA ALA A 9 -9.99 41.75 9.02
C ALA A 9 -10.73 40.41 9.04
N SER A 10 -12.07 40.44 9.21
CA SER A 10 -12.89 39.23 9.21
C SER A 10 -12.90 38.53 7.85
N THR A 11 -13.01 39.29 6.76
CA THR A 11 -12.94 38.74 5.39
C THR A 11 -11.56 38.13 5.08
N PHE A 12 -10.48 38.74 5.57
CA PHE A 12 -9.14 38.18 5.46
C PHE A 12 -8.98 36.86 6.23
N CYS A 13 -9.49 36.78 7.47
CA CYS A 13 -9.47 35.55 8.26
C CYS A 13 -10.24 34.40 7.60
N ILE A 14 -11.40 34.70 7.01
CA ILE A 14 -12.22 33.69 6.31
C ILE A 14 -11.47 33.19 5.07
N ALA A 15 -10.86 34.08 4.29
CA ALA A 15 -10.07 33.70 3.11
C ALA A 15 -8.87 32.81 3.49
N ALA A 16 -8.17 33.14 4.58
CA ALA A 16 -7.04 32.34 5.08
C ALA A 16 -7.48 30.93 5.53
N LEU A 17 -8.64 30.82 6.17
CA LEU A 17 -9.19 29.53 6.62
C LEU A 17 -9.54 28.62 5.44
N MET A 18 -10.11 29.18 4.36
CA MET A 18 -10.48 28.42 3.17
C MET A 18 -9.25 27.87 2.41
N ILE A 19 -8.13 28.60 2.40
CA ILE A 19 -6.88 28.16 1.78
C ILE A 19 -6.23 27.03 2.59
N ALA A 20 -6.30 27.09 3.92
CA ALA A 20 -5.73 26.07 4.81
C ALA A 20 -6.49 24.72 4.73
N CYS A 21 -7.78 24.74 4.40
CA CYS A 21 -8.58 23.52 4.25
C CYS A 21 -8.28 22.73 2.97
N ASN A 22 -7.51 23.28 2.02
CA ASN A 22 -7.24 22.63 0.74
C ASN A 22 -5.99 21.73 0.75
N ALA A 23 -5.67 21.14 1.92
CA ALA A 23 -4.66 20.10 2.04
C ALA A 23 -5.14 18.84 1.29
N ALA A 24 -4.94 18.85 -0.02
CA ALA A 24 -5.21 17.71 -0.88
C ALA A 24 -4.38 16.54 -0.37
N THR A 25 -5.06 15.51 0.14
CA THR A 25 -4.46 14.18 0.29
C THR A 25 -4.06 13.76 -1.11
N ALA A 26 -2.76 13.66 -1.36
CA ALA A 26 -2.28 12.95 -2.54
C ALA A 26 -2.80 11.51 -2.40
N GLU A 27 -3.88 11.19 -3.11
CA GLU A 27 -4.32 9.82 -3.27
C GLU A 27 -3.20 9.12 -4.04
N GLU A 28 -2.29 8.50 -3.31
CA GLU A 28 -1.40 7.52 -3.88
C GLU A 28 -2.29 6.45 -4.47
N ASN A 29 -2.32 6.36 -5.81
CA ASN A 29 -3.12 5.38 -6.54
C ASN A 29 -2.45 4.01 -6.38
N VAL A 30 -2.42 3.52 -5.13
CA VAL A 30 -1.97 2.19 -4.77
C VAL A 30 -3.07 1.25 -5.21
N LYS A 31 -2.97 0.78 -6.45
CA LYS A 31 -3.78 -0.34 -6.90
C LYS A 31 -3.57 -1.49 -5.92
N ALA A 32 -4.67 -2.07 -5.46
CA ALA A 32 -4.60 -3.26 -4.64
C ALA A 32 -3.78 -4.35 -5.37
N PRO A 33 -2.91 -5.08 -4.66
CA PRO A 33 -2.14 -6.15 -5.27
C PRO A 33 -3.08 -7.27 -5.75
N ASN A 34 -2.69 -7.94 -6.82
CA ASN A 34 -3.37 -9.17 -7.23
C ASN A 34 -3.04 -10.29 -6.23
N ILE A 35 -4.04 -11.04 -5.80
CA ILE A 35 -3.85 -12.21 -4.93
C ILE A 35 -3.86 -13.47 -5.78
N VAL A 36 -2.79 -14.26 -5.70
CA VAL A 36 -2.67 -15.58 -6.34
C VAL A 36 -2.46 -16.61 -5.24
N TYR A 37 -3.42 -17.54 -5.08
CA TYR A 37 -3.34 -18.63 -4.11
C TYR A 37 -3.16 -19.96 -4.83
N ILE A 38 -2.06 -20.65 -4.54
CA ILE A 38 -1.71 -21.93 -5.16
C ILE A 38 -1.87 -23.03 -4.10
N LEU A 39 -2.75 -23.99 -4.39
CA LEU A 39 -2.96 -25.17 -3.56
C LEU A 39 -2.36 -26.39 -4.27
N ALA A 40 -1.53 -27.13 -3.55
CA ALA A 40 -1.05 -28.44 -3.97
C ALA A 40 -1.72 -29.49 -3.09
N ASP A 41 -2.37 -30.47 -3.71
CA ASP A 41 -2.97 -31.60 -3.01
C ASP A 41 -1.90 -32.63 -2.66
N ASP A 42 -2.05 -33.28 -1.50
CA ASP A 42 -1.15 -34.32 -0.96
C ASP A 42 0.35 -33.99 -0.89
N GLN A 43 0.76 -32.74 -1.14
CA GLN A 43 2.17 -32.37 -1.11
C GLN A 43 2.70 -32.39 0.33
N GLY A 44 3.72 -33.21 0.56
CA GLY A 44 4.39 -33.31 1.85
C GLY A 44 5.30 -32.11 2.12
N TYR A 45 5.41 -31.71 3.39
CA TYR A 45 6.25 -30.57 3.81
C TYR A 45 7.72 -30.65 3.34
N GLY A 46 8.30 -31.85 3.39
CA GLY A 46 9.70 -32.10 3.01
C GLY A 46 9.93 -32.34 1.52
N GLU A 47 8.89 -32.29 0.69
CA GLU A 47 9.00 -32.54 -0.76
C GLU A 47 9.42 -31.28 -1.51
N ALA A 48 9.06 -30.10 -1.03
CA ALA A 48 9.58 -28.86 -1.60
C ALA A 48 11.06 -28.70 -1.23
N GLY A 49 11.92 -28.59 -2.24
CA GLY A 49 13.37 -28.45 -2.05
C GLY A 49 13.78 -27.22 -1.22
N SER A 50 12.92 -26.20 -1.13
CA SER A 50 13.09 -25.04 -0.26
C SER A 50 13.04 -25.38 1.24
N PHE A 51 12.30 -26.41 1.63
CA PHE A 51 12.19 -26.86 3.02
C PHE A 51 13.10 -28.06 3.32
N ASN A 52 13.60 -28.74 2.28
CA ASN A 52 14.52 -29.86 2.41
C ASN A 52 15.54 -29.92 1.25
N PRO A 53 16.79 -29.51 1.45
CA PRO A 53 17.84 -29.57 0.42
C PRO A 53 18.17 -30.99 -0.08
N LYS A 54 17.75 -32.02 0.65
CA LYS A 54 17.91 -33.43 0.26
C LYS A 54 16.63 -34.02 -0.37
N SER A 55 15.63 -33.19 -0.69
CA SER A 55 14.40 -33.66 -1.33
C SER A 55 14.74 -34.42 -2.61
N GLY A 56 14.09 -35.58 -2.81
CA GLY A 56 14.21 -36.36 -4.03
C GLY A 56 13.44 -35.76 -5.21
N ILE A 57 12.60 -34.75 -4.95
CA ILE A 57 11.75 -34.10 -5.96
C ILE A 57 12.30 -32.69 -6.21
N PRO A 58 12.85 -32.39 -7.41
CA PRO A 58 13.30 -31.05 -7.74
C PRO A 58 12.09 -30.12 -7.94
N THR A 59 11.91 -29.14 -7.04
CA THR A 59 10.84 -28.13 -7.12
C THR A 59 11.38 -26.71 -7.38
N PRO A 60 12.00 -26.44 -8.55
CA PRO A 60 12.65 -25.15 -8.81
C PRO A 60 11.66 -23.98 -8.86
N LEU A 61 10.43 -24.19 -9.31
CA LEU A 61 9.41 -23.12 -9.39
C LEU A 61 8.97 -22.66 -7.99
N ALA A 62 8.64 -23.59 -7.10
CA ALA A 62 8.29 -23.28 -5.71
C ALA A 62 9.44 -22.58 -4.99
N LEU A 63 10.69 -22.98 -5.29
CA LEU A 63 11.89 -22.33 -4.76
C LEU A 63 11.97 -20.86 -5.21
N ILE A 64 11.73 -20.56 -6.49
CA ILE A 64 11.73 -19.19 -7.03
C ILE A 64 10.62 -18.34 -6.40
N LEU A 65 9.42 -18.90 -6.23
CA LEU A 65 8.31 -18.18 -5.58
C LEU A 65 8.61 -17.85 -4.11
N LEU A 66 9.37 -18.69 -3.40
CA LEU A 66 9.77 -18.44 -2.02
C LEU A 66 10.94 -17.46 -1.88
N HIS A 67 11.85 -17.41 -2.85
CA HIS A 67 12.98 -16.48 -2.83
C HIS A 67 12.64 -15.07 -3.33
N GLY A 68 11.38 -14.84 -3.68
CA GLY A 68 10.91 -13.59 -4.26
C GLY A 68 11.30 -13.50 -5.73
N VAL A 69 10.29 -13.41 -6.58
CA VAL A 69 10.39 -12.59 -7.79
C VAL A 69 10.35 -11.13 -7.35
#